data_AF-A0A525CNV7-F1
#
_entry.id   AF-A0A525CNV7-F1
#
_cell.length_a   1.000
_cell.length_b   1.000
_cell.length_c   1.000
_cell.angle_alpha   90.00
_cell.angle_beta   90.00
_cell.angle_gamma   90.00
#
_symmetry.space_group_name_H-M   'P 1'
#
loop_
_entity.id
_entity.type
_entity.pdbx_description
1 polymer ?
#
loop_
_entity_poly.entity_id
_entity_poly.type
_entity_poly.pdbx_seq_one_letter_code
_entity_poly.pdbx_strand_id
1 'polypeptide(L)'
;MKFSDPEYLFVLWMVLFAAGILFYGHRKREQVLKRFASSQMRAVLVPHWDSRKRWVKSILVILALTCTILALSGPLAGFKWVKTRQKGVDIMVALDCSRSMLAQDIKPSRLERAKREIVDLLNMLESDRAGLVAFSGQAILQCPLTLDHEAFHLFLKVLSPQYLPVGGTDLTAAISTCLDAFEKDSDTDKAIILITDGEDTVSEVEAAAKRAAEKGVKLYGIGVGNVEGAPIPDSSGGFKKDDEGNIVMSKVDEKTLQKISAIAGGAYVRSVAGDMDLDAIYYTHIKKNMDEKTLTTSKRKVWENRFQWILFPAVLMLLVELLLFEGNGKPGRRILSMMLLFLVIQFSPVPAQAFVFNAVKKGIEAYQAQQFEQAKNDFIKAQLDDPDNPKIYYDIGTAAYKNQEYDLALKSFEKAAQSNDPELAHKALYNQANTRYRMGNLDEAIKDYEKVLESFPGDQLAKENLEFVKQQKEKQEQQQQEQQQQQSSSDQDQKNQDQSRMNRQDQGESKKDSKNSEQDQQTGKENHSSSENREQNHTSQKNKDQQSKDQDASPGAAPKEQEKQGSGENQDNTTEPQPQKDRNDQSIETGRKQDGENAQAARMNENMLNRLQDKPGQALMPRTRPQHIKNDW
;
A
#
# COMPACT_ATOMS: atom_id res chain seq x y z
N MET A 1 -8.31 6.38 -37.53
CA MET A 1 -8.89 5.32 -36.69
C MET A 1 -7.73 4.57 -36.06
N LYS A 2 -7.68 4.41 -34.74
CA LYS A 2 -6.66 3.56 -34.10
C LYS A 2 -7.23 2.14 -33.98
N PHE A 3 -6.38 1.14 -34.10
CA PHE A 3 -6.74 -0.26 -33.94
C PHE A 3 -6.11 -0.77 -32.64
N SER A 4 -6.86 -1.56 -31.89
CA SER A 4 -6.35 -2.26 -30.69
C SER A 4 -5.24 -3.23 -31.09
N ASP A 5 -5.48 -3.99 -32.16
CA ASP A 5 -4.64 -5.10 -32.58
C ASP A 5 -4.39 -4.99 -34.10
N PRO A 6 -3.45 -4.13 -34.52
CA PRO A 6 -3.20 -3.85 -35.94
C PRO A 6 -2.68 -5.08 -36.71
N GLU A 7 -2.16 -6.09 -36.01
CA GLU A 7 -1.62 -7.32 -36.60
C GLU A 7 -2.67 -8.10 -37.41
N TYR A 8 -3.95 -8.05 -37.01
CA TYR A 8 -5.02 -8.72 -37.75
C TYR A 8 -5.28 -8.13 -39.13
N LEU A 9 -4.81 -6.92 -39.42
CA LEU A 9 -4.94 -6.32 -40.76
C LEU A 9 -4.14 -7.11 -41.80
N PHE A 10 -3.08 -7.82 -41.42
CA PHE A 10 -2.34 -8.68 -42.35
C PHE A 10 -3.16 -9.87 -42.87
N VAL A 11 -4.21 -10.28 -42.15
CA VAL A 11 -5.13 -11.36 -42.57
C VAL A 11 -5.91 -10.96 -43.83
N LEU A 12 -6.02 -9.66 -44.15
CA LEU A 12 -6.66 -9.19 -45.39
C LEU A 12 -6.00 -9.73 -46.66
N TRP A 13 -4.70 -10.06 -46.63
CA TRP A 13 -4.02 -10.69 -47.76
C TRP A 13 -4.60 -12.07 -48.10
N MET A 14 -5.01 -12.84 -47.08
CA MET A 14 -5.68 -14.12 -47.29
C MET A 14 -7.09 -13.94 -47.89
N VAL A 15 -7.78 -12.84 -47.58
CA VAL A 15 -9.08 -12.52 -48.20
C VAL A 15 -8.92 -12.23 -49.68
N LEU A 16 -7.90 -11.46 -50.06
CA LEU A 16 -7.59 -11.21 -51.48
C LEU A 16 -7.27 -12.52 -52.23
N PHE A 17 -6.52 -13.42 -51.59
CA PHE A 17 -6.25 -14.74 -52.14
C PHE A 17 -7.51 -15.59 -52.30
N ALA A 18 -8.37 -15.63 -51.28
CA ALA A 18 -9.66 -16.33 -51.33
C ALA A 18 -10.58 -15.76 -52.42
N ALA A 19 -10.62 -14.43 -52.58
CA ALA A 19 -11.34 -13.76 -53.65
C ALA A 19 -10.82 -14.18 -55.04
N GLY A 20 -9.50 -14.29 -55.19
CA GLY A 20 -8.85 -14.79 -56.41
C GLY A 20 -9.23 -16.23 -56.75
N ILE A 21 -9.24 -17.14 -55.76
CA ILE A 21 -9.66 -18.53 -55.94
C ILE A 21 -11.13 -18.60 -56.37
N LEU A 22 -12.01 -17.86 -55.71
CA LEU A 22 -13.44 -17.82 -56.05
C LEU A 22 -13.64 -17.31 -57.48
N PHE A 23 -12.96 -16.22 -57.86
CA PHE A 23 -13.03 -15.66 -59.20
C PHE A 23 -12.51 -16.63 -60.27
N TYR A 24 -11.37 -17.27 -60.03
CA TYR A 24 -10.82 -18.29 -60.92
C TYR A 24 -11.75 -19.51 -61.04
N GLY A 25 -12.31 -19.97 -59.92
CA GLY A 25 -13.27 -21.07 -59.87
C GLY A 25 -14.53 -20.77 -60.68
N HIS A 26 -15.07 -19.56 -60.57
CA HIS A 26 -16.20 -19.09 -61.38
C HIS A 26 -15.87 -19.12 -62.88
N ARG A 27 -14.74 -18.53 -63.28
CA ARG A 27 -14.33 -18.45 -64.69
C ARG A 27 -14.04 -19.83 -65.29
N LYS A 28 -13.32 -20.70 -64.58
CA LYS A 28 -12.99 -22.06 -65.05
C LYS A 28 -14.24 -22.92 -65.18
N ARG A 29 -15.17 -22.80 -64.23
CA ARG A 29 -16.44 -23.54 -64.27
C ARG A 29 -17.32 -23.09 -65.43
N GLU A 30 -17.36 -21.80 -65.74
CA GLU A 30 -18.05 -21.28 -66.93
C GLU A 30 -17.42 -21.82 -68.23
N GLN A 31 -16.09 -21.89 -68.30
CA GLN A 31 -15.37 -22.48 -69.45
C GLN A 31 -15.65 -23.98 -69.61
N VAL A 32 -15.68 -24.73 -68.50
CA VAL A 32 -16.00 -26.17 -68.50
C VAL A 32 -17.45 -26.38 -68.95
N LEU A 33 -18.41 -25.65 -68.39
CA LEU A 33 -19.82 -25.72 -68.79
C LEU A 33 -20.01 -25.36 -70.27
N LYS A 34 -19.17 -24.47 -70.83
CA LYS A 34 -19.16 -24.15 -72.26
C LYS A 34 -18.74 -25.31 -73.16
N ARG A 35 -17.91 -26.24 -72.67
CA ARG A 35 -17.44 -27.42 -73.42
C ARG A 35 -18.45 -28.57 -73.42
N PHE A 36 -19.29 -28.70 -72.39
CA PHE A 36 -20.19 -29.84 -72.23
C PHE A 36 -21.64 -29.60 -72.71
N ALA A 37 -22.11 -28.35 -72.82
CA ALA A 37 -23.48 -28.07 -73.25
C ALA A 37 -23.59 -26.75 -74.05
N SER A 38 -24.34 -26.79 -75.15
CA SER A 38 -24.76 -25.61 -75.93
C SER A 38 -25.66 -24.70 -75.09
N SER A 39 -25.74 -23.40 -75.42
CA SER A 39 -26.46 -22.39 -74.63
C SER A 39 -27.92 -22.75 -74.33
N GLN A 40 -28.57 -23.49 -75.24
CA GLN A 40 -29.97 -23.93 -75.13
C GLN A 40 -30.14 -25.18 -74.23
N MET A 41 -29.18 -26.11 -74.23
CA MET A 41 -29.21 -27.32 -73.38
C MET A 41 -28.87 -27.05 -71.91
N ARG A 42 -28.17 -25.94 -71.61
CA ARG A 42 -27.79 -25.57 -70.24
C ARG A 42 -28.98 -25.29 -69.33
N ALA A 43 -30.04 -24.69 -69.86
CA ALA A 43 -31.26 -24.40 -69.11
C ALA A 43 -32.01 -25.69 -68.70
N VAL A 44 -31.82 -26.79 -69.45
CA VAL A 44 -32.47 -28.09 -69.19
C VAL A 44 -31.62 -28.98 -68.29
N LEU A 45 -30.29 -29.00 -68.48
CA LEU A 45 -29.35 -29.81 -67.68
C LEU A 45 -29.09 -29.23 -66.28
N VAL A 46 -29.15 -27.91 -66.12
CA VAL A 46 -28.93 -27.24 -64.82
C VAL A 46 -29.99 -26.14 -64.60
N PRO A 47 -31.27 -26.50 -64.39
CA PRO A 47 -32.40 -25.56 -64.41
C PRO A 47 -32.39 -24.48 -63.32
N HIS A 48 -31.54 -24.59 -62.31
CA HIS A 48 -31.43 -23.64 -61.19
C HIS A 48 -30.10 -22.88 -61.17
N TRP A 49 -29.34 -22.93 -62.27
CA TRP A 49 -28.04 -22.27 -62.37
C TRP A 49 -28.20 -20.77 -62.68
N ASP A 50 -28.23 -19.94 -61.64
CA ASP A 50 -28.15 -18.49 -61.79
C ASP A 50 -26.73 -18.00 -61.48
N SER A 51 -25.96 -17.73 -62.55
CA SER A 51 -24.57 -17.26 -62.42
C SER A 51 -24.47 -15.91 -61.71
N ARG A 52 -25.51 -15.07 -61.79
CA ARG A 52 -25.54 -13.76 -61.13
C ARG A 52 -25.71 -13.92 -59.62
N LYS A 53 -26.64 -14.76 -59.17
CA LYS A 53 -26.85 -15.03 -57.74
C LYS A 53 -25.60 -15.59 -57.06
N ARG A 54 -24.88 -16.48 -57.73
CA ARG A 54 -23.64 -17.05 -57.19
C ARG A 54 -22.50 -16.05 -57.08
N TRP A 55 -22.38 -15.17 -58.07
CA TRP A 55 -21.39 -14.10 -58.04
C TRP A 55 -21.70 -13.10 -56.92
N VAL A 56 -22.97 -12.71 -56.77
CA VAL A 56 -23.47 -11.89 -55.66
C VAL A 56 -23.16 -12.55 -54.31
N LYS A 57 -23.47 -13.84 -54.12
CA LYS A 57 -23.11 -14.59 -52.90
C LYS A 57 -21.62 -14.55 -52.60
N SER A 58 -20.78 -14.74 -53.61
CA SER A 58 -19.32 -14.71 -53.45
C SER A 58 -18.82 -13.34 -53.00
N ILE A 59 -19.39 -12.26 -53.55
CA ILE A 59 -19.10 -10.88 -53.13
C ILE A 59 -19.55 -10.64 -51.69
N LEU A 60 -20.76 -11.07 -51.32
CA LEU A 60 -21.25 -10.94 -49.94
C LEU A 60 -20.35 -11.66 -48.93
N VAL A 61 -19.85 -12.86 -49.25
CA VAL A 61 -18.93 -13.61 -48.39
C VAL A 61 -17.59 -12.88 -48.25
N ILE A 62 -17.02 -12.39 -49.35
CA ILE A 62 -15.74 -11.65 -49.32
C ILE A 62 -15.88 -10.36 -48.51
N LEU A 63 -16.99 -9.63 -48.71
CA LEU A 63 -17.26 -8.39 -47.99
C LEU A 63 -17.50 -8.64 -46.50
N ALA A 64 -18.25 -9.69 -46.16
CA ALA A 64 -18.43 -10.11 -44.78
C ALA A 64 -17.11 -10.50 -44.11
N LEU A 65 -16.26 -11.28 -44.79
CA LEU A 65 -14.95 -11.69 -44.27
C LEU A 65 -14.04 -10.47 -44.04
N THR A 66 -14.06 -9.51 -44.96
CA THR A 66 -13.33 -8.24 -44.83
C THR A 66 -13.80 -7.47 -43.59
N CYS A 67 -15.11 -7.31 -43.40
CA CYS A 67 -15.69 -6.64 -42.24
C CYS A 67 -15.38 -7.39 -40.92
N THR A 68 -15.39 -8.72 -40.91
CA THR A 68 -15.02 -9.52 -39.72
C THR A 68 -13.57 -9.28 -39.33
N ILE A 69 -12.63 -9.25 -40.28
CA ILE A 69 -11.22 -8.97 -40.00
C ILE A 69 -11.03 -7.55 -39.48
N LEU A 70 -11.74 -6.58 -40.06
CA LEU A 70 -11.73 -5.21 -39.56
C LEU A 70 -12.32 -5.12 -38.15
N ALA A 71 -13.36 -5.89 -37.82
CA ALA A 71 -13.88 -5.98 -36.45
C ALA A 71 -12.85 -6.61 -35.49
N LEU A 72 -12.16 -7.68 -35.92
CA LEU A 72 -11.11 -8.34 -35.13
C LEU A 72 -9.92 -7.42 -34.84
N SER A 73 -9.56 -6.52 -35.76
CA SER A 73 -8.50 -5.52 -35.53
C SER A 73 -8.85 -4.50 -34.42
N GLY A 74 -10.09 -4.51 -33.93
CA GLY A 74 -10.51 -3.71 -32.77
C GLY A 74 -10.50 -2.22 -33.05
N PRO A 75 -11.39 -1.71 -33.91
CA PRO A 75 -11.48 -0.30 -34.23
C PRO A 75 -11.83 0.52 -32.98
N LEU A 76 -10.93 1.42 -32.60
CA LEU A 76 -11.11 2.31 -31.45
C LEU A 76 -11.87 3.56 -31.90
N ALA A 77 -13.05 3.78 -31.32
CA ALA A 77 -13.88 4.95 -31.59
C ALA A 77 -14.59 5.42 -30.32
N GLY A 78 -14.44 6.71 -30.02
CA GLY A 78 -14.90 7.30 -28.76
C GLY A 78 -13.92 7.05 -27.61
N PHE A 79 -14.00 7.92 -26.60
CA PHE A 79 -13.18 7.84 -25.39
C PHE A 79 -14.03 8.11 -24.16
N LYS A 80 -13.76 7.38 -23.08
CA LYS A 80 -14.26 7.69 -21.74
C LYS A 80 -13.15 8.30 -20.92
N TRP A 81 -13.48 9.38 -20.21
CA TRP A 81 -12.61 9.94 -19.21
C TRP A 81 -12.75 9.10 -17.94
N VAL A 82 -11.72 8.33 -17.62
CA VAL A 82 -11.65 7.63 -16.34
C VAL A 82 -10.88 8.52 -15.38
N LYS A 83 -11.52 8.91 -14.28
CA LYS A 83 -10.85 9.61 -13.18
C LYS A 83 -10.02 8.56 -12.44
N THR A 84 -8.72 8.56 -12.61
CA THR A 84 -7.82 7.78 -11.75
C THR A 84 -7.66 8.57 -10.46
N ARG A 85 -8.12 8.01 -9.33
CA ARG A 85 -7.84 8.57 -8.00
C ARG A 85 -6.46 8.07 -7.60
N GLN A 86 -5.46 8.95 -7.58
CA GLN A 86 -4.22 8.68 -6.87
C GLN A 86 -4.41 9.20 -5.45
N LYS A 87 -4.12 8.33 -4.50
CA LYS A 87 -4.17 8.61 -3.06
C LYS A 87 -2.72 8.76 -2.63
N GLY A 88 -2.39 9.82 -1.91
CA GLY A 88 -1.03 9.99 -1.40
C GLY A 88 -0.90 11.21 -0.50
N VAL A 89 0.19 11.20 0.25
CA VAL A 89 0.57 12.18 1.28
C VAL A 89 1.69 13.06 0.73
N ASP A 90 1.75 14.31 1.19
CA ASP A 90 2.90 15.18 0.94
C ASP A 90 3.88 15.07 2.10
N ILE A 91 5.08 14.55 1.82
CA ILE A 91 6.13 14.32 2.81
C ILE A 91 7.28 15.28 2.56
N MET A 92 7.61 16.10 3.55
CA MET A 92 8.78 16.97 3.53
C MET A 92 9.85 16.41 4.47
N VAL A 93 10.98 15.98 3.91
CA VAL A 93 12.13 15.50 4.68
C VAL A 93 13.04 16.68 4.99
N ALA A 94 13.20 17.01 6.26
CA ALA A 94 14.19 17.98 6.74
C ALA A 94 15.42 17.22 7.24
N LEU A 95 16.54 17.33 6.52
CA LEU A 95 17.79 16.67 6.85
C LEU A 95 18.81 17.65 7.41
N ASP A 96 19.31 17.35 8.61
CA ASP A 96 20.38 18.09 9.25
C ASP A 96 21.73 17.83 8.56
N CYS A 97 22.37 18.92 8.14
CA CYS A 97 23.68 18.96 7.51
C CYS A 97 24.70 19.72 8.37
N SER A 98 24.46 19.86 9.67
CA SER A 98 25.41 20.44 10.62
C SER A 98 26.68 19.58 10.75
N ARG A 99 27.73 20.16 11.36
CA ARG A 99 29.01 19.45 11.55
C ARG A 99 28.89 18.25 12.49
N SER A 100 27.96 18.25 13.44
CA SER A 100 27.77 17.14 14.38
C SER A 100 27.28 15.86 13.68
N MET A 101 26.59 16.00 12.55
CA MET A 101 26.20 14.87 11.70
C MET A 101 27.38 14.16 11.00
N LEU A 102 28.61 14.66 11.13
CA LEU A 102 29.83 13.96 10.71
C LEU A 102 30.34 12.95 11.76
N ALA A 103 29.79 12.94 12.97
CA ALA A 103 30.13 11.96 13.98
C ALA A 103 29.95 10.52 13.48
N GLN A 104 30.80 9.61 13.96
CA GLN A 104 30.92 8.23 13.47
C GLN A 104 30.46 7.19 14.50
N ASP A 105 29.65 7.59 15.48
CA ASP A 105 28.95 6.65 16.36
C ASP A 105 28.03 5.70 15.59
N ILE A 106 27.51 6.15 14.45
CA ILE A 106 26.85 5.32 13.45
C ILE A 106 27.68 5.34 12.17
N LYS A 107 28.11 4.16 11.71
CA LYS A 107 28.96 4.04 10.51
C LYS A 107 28.14 4.25 9.21
N PRO A 108 28.71 4.91 8.18
CA PRO A 108 30.04 5.55 8.16
C PRO A 108 30.06 6.95 8.82
N SER A 109 28.95 7.66 8.82
CA SER A 109 28.67 8.85 9.64
C SER A 109 27.16 8.97 9.85
N ARG A 110 26.72 9.78 10.82
CA ARG A 110 25.28 10.05 11.04
C ARG A 110 24.58 10.56 9.77
N LEU A 111 25.20 11.50 9.03
CA LEU A 111 24.66 12.04 7.78
C LEU A 111 24.53 10.97 6.69
N GLU A 112 25.57 10.18 6.47
CA GLU A 112 25.56 9.15 5.43
C GLU A 112 24.60 8.01 5.78
N ARG A 113 24.40 7.71 7.07
CA ARG A 113 23.34 6.82 7.52
C ARG A 113 21.97 7.43 7.18
N ALA A 114 21.72 8.67 7.59
CA ALA A 114 20.45 9.35 7.32
C ALA A 114 20.10 9.39 5.83
N LYS A 115 21.08 9.65 4.95
CA LYS A 115 20.86 9.59 3.50
C LYS A 115 20.39 8.22 3.04
N ARG A 116 21.04 7.13 3.47
CA ARG A 116 20.65 5.76 3.08
C ARG A 116 19.22 5.45 3.49
N GLU A 117 18.86 5.82 4.70
CA GLU A 117 17.52 5.59 5.25
C GLU A 117 16.46 6.41 4.51
N ILE A 118 16.79 7.63 4.08
CA ILE A 118 15.90 8.39 3.18
C ILE A 118 15.76 7.67 1.83
N VAL A 119 16.82 7.09 1.26
CA VAL A 119 16.71 6.31 0.02
C VAL A 119 15.80 5.09 0.21
N ASP A 120 15.94 4.39 1.34
CA ASP A 120 15.10 3.24 1.66
C ASP A 120 13.63 3.67 1.83
N LEU A 121 13.36 4.82 2.49
CA LEU A 121 12.04 5.43 2.55
C LEU A 121 11.46 5.71 1.15
N LEU A 122 12.24 6.34 0.26
CA LEU A 122 11.77 6.68 -1.10
C LEU A 122 11.32 5.44 -1.88
N ASN A 123 12.02 4.31 -1.71
CA ASN A 123 11.65 3.04 -2.36
C ASN A 123 10.30 2.49 -1.88
N MET A 124 9.81 2.94 -0.72
CA MET A 124 8.51 2.54 -0.17
C MET A 124 7.37 3.49 -0.55
N LEU A 125 7.69 4.70 -1.00
CA LEU A 125 6.70 5.67 -1.44
C LEU A 125 6.13 5.24 -2.80
N GLU A 126 4.86 4.85 -2.86
CA GLU A 126 4.24 4.43 -4.13
C GLU A 126 3.60 5.60 -4.89
N SER A 127 2.86 6.46 -4.21
CA SER A 127 2.10 7.58 -4.80
C SER A 127 2.19 8.86 -3.98
N ASP A 128 3.16 8.92 -3.07
CA ASP A 128 3.40 10.07 -2.18
C ASP A 128 4.37 11.04 -2.82
N ARG A 129 4.11 12.34 -2.65
CA ARG A 129 5.05 13.39 -3.06
C ARG A 129 6.10 13.56 -1.96
N ALA A 130 7.36 13.56 -2.35
CA ALA A 130 8.48 13.81 -1.44
C ALA A 130 9.16 15.14 -1.77
N GLY A 131 9.54 15.90 -0.75
CA GLY A 131 10.35 17.10 -0.85
C GLY A 131 11.49 17.07 0.17
N LEU A 132 12.57 17.80 -0.10
CA LEU A 132 13.80 17.78 0.69
C LEU A 132 14.16 19.21 1.12
N VAL A 133 14.30 19.41 2.43
CA VAL A 133 14.88 20.60 3.05
C VAL A 133 16.21 20.20 3.68
N ALA A 134 17.26 20.92 3.35
CA ALA A 134 18.55 20.78 4.03
C ALA A 134 18.69 21.93 5.03
N PHE A 135 19.14 21.63 6.24
CA PHE A 135 19.33 22.67 7.26
C PHE A 135 20.59 22.49 8.10
N SER A 136 21.01 23.58 8.70
CA SER A 136 22.09 23.70 9.71
C SER A 136 21.77 24.98 10.50
N GLY A 137 22.62 26.01 10.54
CA GLY A 137 22.25 27.31 11.13
C GLY A 137 21.24 28.12 10.30
N GLN A 138 20.90 27.64 9.11
CA GLN A 138 19.81 28.11 8.26
C GLN A 138 19.19 26.93 7.52
N ALA A 139 17.99 27.08 6.97
CA ALA A 139 17.30 26.04 6.20
C ALA A 139 17.02 26.48 4.76
N ILE A 140 17.17 25.55 3.81
CA ILE A 140 16.96 25.78 2.38
C ILE A 140 16.14 24.63 1.79
N LEU A 141 15.12 24.97 0.99
CA LEU A 141 14.39 23.99 0.19
C LEU A 141 15.29 23.50 -0.96
N GLN A 142 15.77 22.27 -0.84
CA GLN A 142 16.67 21.65 -1.81
C GLN A 142 15.90 20.96 -2.95
N CYS A 143 14.80 20.29 -2.61
CA CYS A 143 13.92 19.65 -3.58
C CYS A 143 12.46 20.01 -3.27
N PRO A 144 11.73 20.68 -4.18
CA PRO A 144 10.29 20.86 -4.07
C PRO A 144 9.55 19.51 -4.05
N LEU A 145 8.30 19.51 -3.57
CA LEU A 145 7.46 18.31 -3.57
C LEU A 145 7.31 17.72 -4.99
N THR A 146 7.71 16.46 -5.16
CA THR A 146 7.68 15.76 -6.45
C THR A 146 7.28 14.30 -6.30
N LEU A 147 6.69 13.73 -7.36
CA LEU A 147 6.49 12.28 -7.51
C LEU A 147 7.71 11.59 -8.15
N ASP A 148 8.67 12.38 -8.64
CA ASP A 148 9.91 11.88 -9.24
C ASP A 148 10.96 11.65 -8.14
N HIS A 149 10.95 10.44 -7.56
CA HIS A 149 11.88 10.05 -6.50
C HIS A 149 13.33 9.93 -6.99
N GLU A 150 13.54 9.69 -8.28
CA GLU A 150 14.89 9.68 -8.87
C GLU A 150 15.48 11.09 -8.88
N ALA A 151 14.67 12.11 -9.21
CA ALA A 151 15.08 13.50 -9.09
C ALA A 151 15.39 13.87 -7.63
N PHE A 152 14.53 13.47 -6.68
CA PHE A 152 14.79 13.65 -5.25
C PHE A 152 16.14 13.04 -4.85
N HIS A 153 16.41 11.80 -5.26
CA HIS A 153 17.63 11.07 -4.92
C HIS A 153 18.89 11.79 -5.43
N LEU A 154 18.83 12.42 -6.61
CA LEU A 154 19.92 13.25 -7.12
C LEU A 154 20.23 14.43 -6.18
N PHE A 155 19.20 15.12 -5.67
CA PHE A 155 19.37 16.23 -4.73
C PHE A 155 19.92 15.78 -3.39
N LEU A 156 19.45 14.64 -2.86
CA LEU A 156 19.91 14.05 -1.61
C LEU A 156 21.41 13.70 -1.65
N LYS A 157 21.87 13.13 -2.78
CA LYS A 157 23.25 12.69 -2.95
C LYS A 157 24.28 13.81 -2.83
N VAL A 158 23.92 15.02 -3.25
CA VAL A 158 24.82 16.19 -3.27
C VAL A 158 24.95 16.87 -1.90
N LEU A 159 24.04 16.59 -0.96
CA LEU A 159 24.07 17.22 0.36
C LEU A 159 25.33 16.86 1.13
N SER A 160 25.97 17.86 1.72
CA SER A 160 27.16 17.72 2.57
C SER A 160 27.18 18.86 3.59
N PRO A 161 27.92 18.75 4.70
CA PRO A 161 27.99 19.83 5.68
C PRO A 161 28.62 21.12 5.16
N GLN A 162 29.39 21.04 4.07
CA GLN A 162 29.96 22.20 3.40
C GLN A 162 28.96 22.88 2.44
N TYR A 163 27.81 22.26 2.19
CA TYR A 163 26.78 22.78 1.30
C TYR A 163 26.10 24.03 1.89
N LEU A 164 25.94 24.08 3.22
CA LEU A 164 25.34 25.22 3.91
C LEU A 164 26.44 26.10 4.55
N PRO A 165 26.51 27.40 4.23
CA PRO A 165 27.58 28.28 4.69
C PRO A 165 27.50 28.65 6.17
N VAL A 166 26.30 28.58 6.76
CA VAL A 166 26.04 28.97 8.15
C VAL A 166 26.08 27.73 9.03
N GLY A 167 27.10 27.64 9.89
CA GLY A 167 27.19 26.58 10.89
C GLY A 167 26.15 26.72 12.02
N GLY A 168 26.00 25.67 12.81
CA GLY A 168 24.98 25.58 13.86
C GLY A 168 23.82 24.68 13.43
N THR A 169 22.76 24.72 14.21
CA THR A 169 21.53 23.96 13.98
C THR A 169 20.35 24.84 14.38
N ASP A 170 19.44 25.09 13.43
CA ASP A 170 18.21 25.87 13.62
C ASP A 170 17.01 25.03 13.18
N LEU A 171 16.42 24.34 14.16
CA LEU A 171 15.24 23.51 13.95
C LEU A 171 13.99 24.36 13.61
N THR A 172 13.96 25.62 14.07
CA THR A 172 12.85 26.55 13.80
C THR A 172 12.80 26.94 12.33
N ALA A 173 13.96 27.26 11.74
CA ALA A 173 14.08 27.54 10.31
C ALA A 173 13.75 26.31 9.47
N ALA A 174 14.19 25.12 9.87
CA ALA A 174 13.89 23.88 9.18
C ALA A 174 12.38 23.63 9.08
N ILE A 175 11.69 23.65 10.23
CA ILE A 175 10.23 23.45 10.28
C ILE A 175 9.50 24.54 9.50
N SER A 176 9.89 25.81 9.65
CA SER A 176 9.24 26.92 8.94
C SER A 176 9.40 26.79 7.43
N THR A 177 10.59 26.43 6.94
CA THR A 177 10.86 26.21 5.51
C THR A 177 10.03 25.05 4.95
N CYS A 178 9.87 23.97 5.71
CA CYS A 178 8.98 22.88 5.33
C CYS A 178 7.52 23.34 5.22
N LEU A 179 7.04 24.12 6.20
CA LEU A 179 5.67 24.64 6.23
C LEU A 179 5.35 25.59 5.06
N ASP A 180 6.35 26.32 4.58
CA ASP A 180 6.21 27.25 3.45
C ASP A 180 6.34 26.54 2.10
N ALA A 181 7.02 25.39 2.06
CA ALA A 181 7.15 24.55 0.86
C ALA A 181 5.89 23.75 0.52
N PHE A 182 4.98 23.55 1.48
CA PHE A 182 3.68 22.93 1.21
C PHE A 182 2.74 23.86 0.41
N GLU A 183 2.00 23.29 -0.52
CA GLU A 183 0.98 24.01 -1.28
C GLU A 183 -0.19 24.42 -0.35
N LYS A 184 -0.57 25.71 -0.41
CA LYS A 184 -1.62 26.30 0.44
C LYS A 184 -3.01 25.74 0.17
N ASP A 185 -3.29 25.39 -1.08
CA ASP A 185 -4.62 24.92 -1.53
C ASP A 185 -4.71 23.39 -1.67
N SER A 186 -3.71 22.66 -1.21
CA SER A 186 -3.72 21.19 -1.27
C SER A 186 -4.49 20.58 -0.11
N ASP A 187 -5.50 19.76 -0.43
CA ASP A 187 -6.33 18.96 0.49
C ASP A 187 -5.68 17.60 0.85
N THR A 188 -4.37 17.51 0.64
CA THR A 188 -3.53 16.36 1.01
C THR A 188 -3.12 16.44 2.46
N ASP A 189 -3.00 15.28 3.09
CA ASP A 189 -2.35 15.19 4.38
C ASP A 189 -0.84 15.48 4.23
N LYS A 190 -0.28 16.15 5.23
CA LYS A 190 1.07 16.72 5.18
C LYS A 190 1.89 16.20 6.35
N ALA A 191 3.06 15.67 6.06
CA ALA A 191 4.01 15.15 7.04
C ALA A 191 5.36 15.84 6.90
N ILE A 192 5.97 16.20 8.03
CA ILE A 192 7.39 16.58 8.09
C ILE A 192 8.14 15.44 8.75
N ILE A 193 9.20 14.95 8.11
CA ILE A 193 10.16 14.00 8.71
C ILE A 193 11.44 14.78 8.99
N LEU A 194 11.74 15.00 10.26
CA LEU A 194 12.90 15.76 10.72
C LEU A 194 14.00 14.79 11.16
N ILE A 195 15.14 14.79 10.49
CA ILE A 195 16.27 13.88 10.77
C ILE A 195 17.46 14.70 11.26
N THR A 196 17.82 14.55 12.53
CA THR A 196 18.82 15.37 13.23
C THR A 196 19.32 14.67 14.48
N ASP A 197 20.42 15.13 15.05
CA ASP A 197 20.81 14.80 16.43
C ASP A 197 20.05 15.64 17.48
N GLY A 198 19.26 16.63 17.06
CA GLY A 198 18.35 17.37 17.96
C GLY A 198 19.03 18.46 18.79
N GLU A 199 20.35 18.65 18.63
CA GLU A 199 21.04 19.79 19.23
C GLU A 199 20.55 21.07 18.56
N ASP A 200 19.70 21.86 19.24
CA ASP A 200 19.32 23.19 18.75
C ASP A 200 20.20 24.28 19.34
N THR A 201 20.64 25.20 18.50
CA THR A 201 21.41 26.37 18.92
C THR A 201 20.54 27.62 19.11
N VAL A 202 19.25 27.54 18.75
CA VAL A 202 18.27 28.63 18.83
C VAL A 202 17.14 28.25 19.81
N SER A 203 16.49 29.21 20.46
CA SER A 203 15.66 28.95 21.66
C SER A 203 14.13 28.90 21.45
N GLU A 204 13.61 28.55 20.26
CA GLU A 204 12.15 28.67 19.96
C GLU A 204 11.46 27.53 19.17
N VAL A 205 11.99 26.30 19.15
CA VAL A 205 11.42 25.20 18.32
C VAL A 205 9.96 24.86 18.65
N GLU A 206 9.55 25.02 19.90
CA GLU A 206 8.18 24.70 20.34
C GLU A 206 7.13 25.55 19.63
N ALA A 207 7.45 26.82 19.34
CA ALA A 207 6.56 27.71 18.60
C ALA A 207 6.41 27.26 17.14
N ALA A 208 7.48 26.76 16.52
CA ALA A 208 7.43 26.18 15.18
C ALA A 208 6.59 24.89 15.13
N ALA A 209 6.74 24.02 16.13
CA ALA A 209 5.95 22.80 16.26
C ALA A 209 4.44 23.08 16.43
N LYS A 210 4.08 24.10 17.24
CA LYS A 210 2.68 24.54 17.36
C LYS A 210 2.12 25.05 16.04
N ARG A 211 2.88 25.86 15.30
CA ARG A 211 2.50 26.34 13.96
C ARG A 211 2.28 25.20 12.96
N ALA A 212 3.09 24.13 13.05
CA ALA A 212 2.88 22.94 12.23
C ALA A 212 1.56 22.24 12.58
N ALA A 213 1.26 22.06 13.87
CA ALA A 213 0.02 21.46 14.34
C ALA A 213 -1.22 22.25 13.90
N GLU A 214 -1.18 23.57 14.01
CA GLU A 214 -2.27 24.48 13.58
C GLU A 214 -2.56 24.38 12.08
N LYS A 215 -1.53 24.12 11.26
CA LYS A 215 -1.66 23.89 9.81
C LYS A 215 -2.05 22.44 9.47
N GLY A 216 -2.28 21.58 10.46
CA GLY A 216 -2.60 20.16 10.26
C GLY A 216 -1.42 19.33 9.76
N VAL A 217 -0.18 19.82 9.92
CA VAL A 217 1.04 19.14 9.48
C VAL A 217 1.62 18.34 10.65
N LYS A 218 1.73 17.02 10.50
CA LYS A 218 2.31 16.15 11.53
C LYS A 218 3.84 16.15 11.43
N LEU A 219 4.53 16.23 12.56
CA LEU A 219 6.00 16.21 12.61
C LEU A 219 6.50 14.91 13.22
N TYR A 220 7.34 14.21 12.47
CA TYR A 220 8.00 12.98 12.88
C TYR A 220 9.49 13.26 13.08
N GLY A 221 9.95 13.17 14.32
CA GLY A 221 11.35 13.38 14.68
C GLY A 221 12.14 12.08 14.63
N ILE A 222 13.29 12.10 13.97
CA ILE A 222 14.22 10.97 13.87
C ILE A 222 15.56 11.39 14.45
N GLY A 223 15.83 10.91 15.66
CA GLY A 223 17.06 11.18 16.39
C GLY A 223 18.20 10.30 15.87
N VAL A 224 19.26 10.91 15.34
CA VAL A 224 20.43 10.19 14.82
C VAL A 224 21.61 10.38 15.77
N GLY A 225 22.06 9.29 16.39
CA GLY A 225 23.24 9.27 17.24
C GLY A 225 23.02 8.66 18.62
N ASN A 226 24.11 8.61 19.39
CA ASN A 226 24.13 8.06 20.74
C ASN A 226 23.98 9.14 21.83
N VAL A 227 23.30 8.79 22.91
CA VAL A 227 23.10 9.67 24.10
C VAL A 227 24.40 9.89 24.88
N GLU A 228 25.30 8.91 24.84
CA GLU A 228 26.63 8.98 25.45
C GLU A 228 27.53 10.05 24.77
N GLY A 229 27.25 10.31 23.49
CA GLY A 229 27.91 11.29 22.66
C GLY A 229 29.11 10.75 21.90
N ALA A 230 29.48 11.45 20.84
CA ALA A 230 30.56 11.05 19.94
C ALA A 230 31.39 12.27 19.51
N PRO A 231 32.71 12.10 19.34
CA PRO A 231 33.56 13.20 18.92
C PRO A 231 33.32 13.52 17.44
N ILE A 232 33.28 14.82 17.12
CA ILE A 232 33.07 15.29 15.75
C ILE A 232 34.43 15.31 15.04
N PRO A 233 34.59 14.64 13.88
CA PRO A 233 35.85 14.69 13.13
C PRO A 233 36.09 16.08 12.52
N ASP A 234 37.34 16.53 12.52
CA ASP A 234 37.74 17.78 11.87
C ASP A 234 38.34 17.53 10.47
N SER A 235 38.11 18.49 9.58
CA SER A 235 38.65 18.53 8.21
C SER A 235 40.18 18.54 8.14
N SER A 236 40.85 19.04 9.18
CA SER A 236 42.32 19.11 9.30
C SER A 236 42.96 17.79 9.78
N GLY A 237 42.13 16.79 10.11
CA GLY A 237 42.54 15.57 10.80
C GLY A 237 42.39 15.68 12.31
N GLY A 238 42.00 14.57 12.96
CA GLY A 238 41.66 14.55 14.38
C GLY A 238 40.20 14.94 14.65
N PHE A 239 39.93 15.47 15.85
CA PHE A 239 38.58 15.83 16.28
C PHE A 239 38.46 17.34 16.51
N LYS A 240 37.25 17.86 16.29
CA LYS A 240 36.89 19.26 16.55
C LYS A 240 37.14 19.58 18.02
N LYS A 241 37.77 20.72 18.28
CA LYS A 241 38.03 21.25 19.63
C LYS A 241 37.27 22.55 19.85
N ASP A 242 36.90 22.82 21.10
CA ASP A 242 36.38 24.11 21.53
C ASP A 242 37.51 25.13 21.76
N ASP A 243 37.15 26.35 22.13
CA ASP A 243 38.09 27.45 22.38
C ASP A 243 39.03 27.17 23.57
N GLU A 244 38.67 26.21 24.42
CA GLU A 244 39.44 25.75 25.58
C GLU A 244 40.37 24.55 25.24
N GLY A 245 40.28 24.03 24.01
CA GLY A 245 41.10 22.93 23.50
C GLY A 245 40.57 21.53 23.82
N ASN A 246 39.38 21.42 24.41
CA ASN A 246 38.72 20.14 24.71
C ASN A 246 38.02 19.59 23.46
N ILE A 247 37.90 18.26 23.36
CA ILE A 247 37.23 17.61 22.24
C ILE A 247 35.72 17.85 22.35
N VAL A 248 35.11 18.36 21.27
CA VAL A 248 33.66 18.57 21.19
C VAL A 248 32.96 17.23 21.00
N MET A 249 32.10 16.89 21.94
CA MET A 249 31.28 15.67 21.94
C MET A 249 29.84 16.03 21.60
N SER A 250 29.30 15.49 20.50
CA SER A 250 27.90 15.68 20.12
C SER A 250 27.02 14.54 20.62
N LYS A 251 25.87 14.88 21.18
CA LYS A 251 24.89 13.97 21.79
C LYS A 251 23.53 14.18 21.17
N VAL A 252 22.76 13.10 21.04
CA VAL A 252 21.37 13.22 20.59
C VAL A 252 20.49 13.83 21.70
N ASP A 253 19.76 14.90 21.41
CA ASP A 253 18.75 15.48 22.31
C ASP A 253 17.36 14.91 22.02
N GLU A 254 17.13 13.70 22.55
CA GLU A 254 15.85 13.02 22.38
C GLU A 254 14.69 13.79 23.01
N LYS A 255 14.92 14.55 24.09
CA LYS A 255 13.86 15.22 24.84
C LYS A 255 13.22 16.32 24.00
N THR A 256 14.05 17.12 23.33
CA THR A 256 13.58 18.18 22.44
C THR A 256 12.83 17.59 21.26
N LEU A 257 13.36 16.54 20.62
CA LEU A 257 12.71 15.88 19.47
C LEU A 257 11.38 15.20 19.83
N GLN A 258 11.30 14.53 20.97
CA GLN A 258 10.06 13.95 21.49
C GLN A 258 9.01 15.03 21.75
N LYS A 259 9.41 16.13 22.38
CA LYS A 259 8.51 17.23 22.72
C LYS A 259 7.91 17.88 21.48
N ILE A 260 8.72 18.20 20.48
CA ILE A 260 8.23 18.88 19.26
C ILE A 260 7.37 17.95 18.40
N SER A 261 7.71 16.66 18.34
CA SER A 261 6.92 15.66 17.59
C SER A 261 5.55 15.46 18.23
N ALA A 262 5.49 15.40 19.57
CA ALA A 262 4.24 15.30 20.32
C ALA A 262 3.35 16.53 20.17
N ILE A 263 3.92 17.75 20.21
CA ILE A 263 3.17 19.00 20.01
C ILE A 263 2.50 19.03 18.64
N ALA A 264 3.20 18.56 17.60
CA ALA A 264 2.69 18.52 16.23
C ALA A 264 1.81 17.30 15.90
N GLY A 265 1.53 16.43 16.88
CA GLY A 265 0.70 15.23 16.69
C GLY A 265 1.36 14.12 15.84
N GLY A 266 2.69 14.10 15.75
CA GLY A 266 3.45 13.00 15.17
C GLY A 266 4.15 12.15 16.23
N ALA A 267 5.26 11.50 15.86
CA ALA A 267 5.98 10.56 16.72
C ALA A 267 7.50 10.75 16.62
N TYR A 268 8.19 10.37 17.68
CA TYR A 268 9.66 10.35 17.71
C TYR A 268 10.17 8.92 17.62
N VAL A 269 11.20 8.71 16.81
CA VAL A 269 11.92 7.45 16.68
C VAL A 269 13.41 7.72 16.75
N ARG A 270 14.16 6.81 17.34
CA ARG A 270 15.61 6.88 17.39
C ARG A 270 16.22 5.93 16.36
N SER A 271 17.26 6.41 15.67
CA SER A 271 18.15 5.56 14.89
C SER A 271 19.21 4.94 15.79
N VAL A 272 19.07 3.64 16.11
CA VAL A 272 20.11 2.85 16.78
C VAL A 272 20.70 1.88 15.77
N ALA A 273 22.00 1.61 15.87
CA ALA A 273 22.76 0.81 14.91
C ALA A 273 22.07 -0.53 14.54
N GLY A 274 21.42 -0.58 13.38
CA GLY A 274 20.71 -1.76 12.89
C GLY A 274 19.73 -1.38 11.79
N ASP A 275 18.64 -0.73 12.16
CA ASP A 275 17.61 -0.18 11.26
C ASP A 275 17.17 1.17 11.83
N MET A 276 17.07 2.20 10.98
CA MET A 276 16.27 3.36 11.33
C MET A 276 14.82 2.91 11.06
N ASP A 277 13.97 2.91 12.08
CA ASP A 277 12.56 2.48 11.99
C ASP A 277 11.70 3.48 11.15
N LEU A 278 12.22 4.03 10.04
CA LEU A 278 11.47 4.85 9.09
C LEU A 278 10.30 4.05 8.52
N ASP A 279 10.49 2.76 8.31
CA ASP A 279 9.45 1.81 7.89
C ASP A 279 8.30 1.81 8.89
N ALA A 280 8.63 1.73 10.18
CA ALA A 280 7.64 1.75 11.25
C ALA A 280 6.95 3.12 11.34
N ILE A 281 7.66 4.23 11.13
CA ILE A 281 7.04 5.57 11.06
C ILE A 281 6.08 5.65 9.87
N TYR A 282 6.53 5.25 8.69
CA TYR A 282 5.76 5.35 7.47
C TYR A 282 4.52 4.45 7.52
N TYR A 283 4.66 3.16 7.80
CA TYR A 283 3.51 2.25 7.82
C TYR A 283 2.62 2.40 9.05
N THR A 284 3.20 2.62 10.23
CA THR A 284 2.41 2.64 11.49
C THR A 284 1.81 4.01 11.76
N HIS A 285 2.47 5.10 11.34
CA HIS A 285 2.07 6.44 11.73
C HIS A 285 1.68 7.36 10.57
N ILE A 286 2.32 7.27 9.40
CA ILE A 286 1.99 8.12 8.24
C ILE A 286 0.82 7.47 7.48
N LYS A 287 1.02 6.28 6.92
CA LYS A 287 0.02 5.58 6.08
C LYS A 287 -1.26 5.20 6.83
N LYS A 288 -1.16 4.86 8.12
CA LYS A 288 -2.31 4.43 8.93
C LYS A 288 -3.13 5.59 9.51
N ASN A 289 -2.47 6.69 9.92
CA ASN A 289 -3.13 7.80 10.62
C ASN A 289 -3.41 9.02 9.74
N MET A 290 -2.97 9.00 8.47
CA MET A 290 -3.32 10.03 7.50
C MET A 290 -4.46 9.51 6.61
N ASP A 291 -5.51 10.31 6.51
CA ASP A 291 -6.62 10.03 5.60
C ASP A 291 -6.09 10.19 4.18
N GLU A 292 -5.99 9.07 3.47
CA GLU A 292 -5.61 9.00 2.05
C GLU A 292 -6.58 9.81 1.16
N LYS A 293 -6.41 11.13 1.12
CA LYS A 293 -7.20 12.04 0.31
C LYS A 293 -6.58 12.24 -1.06
N THR A 294 -7.46 12.52 -2.02
CA THR A 294 -7.18 12.37 -3.45
C THR A 294 -6.19 13.41 -3.95
N LEU A 295 -4.98 12.96 -4.29
CA LEU A 295 -4.09 13.70 -5.18
C LEU A 295 -4.78 13.82 -6.54
N THR A 296 -4.74 15.04 -7.07
CA THR A 296 -5.35 15.56 -8.30
C THR A 296 -5.88 14.56 -9.34
N THR A 297 -7.09 14.86 -9.84
CA THR A 297 -7.81 14.10 -10.87
C THR A 297 -7.13 14.24 -12.24
N SER A 298 -6.06 13.48 -12.49
CA SER A 298 -5.57 13.33 -13.85
C SER A 298 -6.53 12.44 -14.64
N LYS A 299 -7.30 13.05 -15.54
CA LYS A 299 -8.28 12.34 -16.37
C LYS A 299 -7.52 11.54 -17.43
N ARG A 300 -7.51 10.22 -17.33
CA ARG A 300 -6.95 9.35 -18.38
C ARG A 300 -8.01 9.14 -19.47
N LYS A 301 -7.67 9.41 -20.73
CA LYS A 301 -8.50 9.06 -21.90
C LYS A 301 -8.36 7.57 -22.17
N VAL A 302 -9.41 6.81 -21.92
CA VAL A 302 -9.48 5.39 -22.29
C VAL A 302 -10.33 5.28 -23.56
N TRP A 303 -9.73 4.78 -24.64
CA TRP A 303 -10.41 4.56 -25.92
C TRP A 303 -11.30 3.32 -25.82
N GLU A 304 -12.51 3.40 -26.34
CA GLU A 304 -13.41 2.25 -26.37
C GLU A 304 -13.32 1.51 -27.71
N ASN A 305 -13.27 0.18 -27.64
CA ASN A 305 -13.34 -0.67 -28.81
C ASN A 305 -14.79 -0.77 -29.29
N ARG A 306 -15.02 -0.41 -30.56
CA ARG A 306 -16.34 -0.33 -31.19
C ARG A 306 -16.49 -1.35 -32.34
N PHE A 307 -15.81 -2.50 -32.23
CA PHE A 307 -15.88 -3.58 -33.22
C PHE A 307 -17.31 -4.03 -33.58
N GLN A 308 -18.25 -3.91 -32.64
CA GLN A 308 -19.67 -4.27 -32.83
C GLN A 308 -20.30 -3.61 -34.06
N TRP A 309 -19.96 -2.35 -34.34
CA TRP A 309 -20.50 -1.60 -35.48
C TRP A 309 -20.01 -2.13 -36.83
N ILE A 310 -18.81 -2.73 -36.87
CA ILE A 310 -18.24 -3.34 -38.07
C ILE A 310 -18.65 -4.81 -38.18
N LEU A 311 -18.80 -5.52 -37.06
CA LEU A 311 -19.22 -6.91 -37.03
C LEU A 311 -20.68 -7.08 -37.44
N PHE A 312 -21.57 -6.16 -37.05
CA PHE A 312 -22.99 -6.21 -37.40
C PHE A 312 -23.26 -6.32 -38.91
N PRO A 313 -22.72 -5.44 -39.79
CA PRO A 313 -22.91 -5.59 -41.23
C PRO A 313 -22.28 -6.87 -41.78
N ALA A 314 -21.20 -7.40 -41.20
CA ALA A 314 -20.63 -8.69 -41.60
C ALA A 314 -21.62 -9.84 -41.39
N VAL A 315 -22.22 -9.91 -40.20
CA VAL A 315 -23.24 -10.92 -39.87
C VAL A 315 -24.47 -10.75 -40.76
N LEU A 316 -24.92 -9.52 -40.99
CA LEU A 316 -26.06 -9.23 -41.87
C LEU A 316 -25.81 -9.72 -43.31
N MET A 317 -24.61 -9.50 -43.85
CA MET A 317 -24.25 -9.97 -45.19
C MET A 317 -24.25 -11.50 -45.29
N LEU A 318 -23.76 -12.22 -44.26
CA LEU A 318 -23.83 -13.68 -44.22
C LEU A 318 -25.27 -14.20 -44.13
N LEU A 319 -26.14 -13.50 -43.39
CA LEU A 319 -27.57 -13.85 -43.33
C LEU A 319 -28.27 -13.63 -44.68
N VAL A 320 -27.96 -12.54 -45.38
CA VAL A 320 -28.48 -12.27 -46.73
C VAL A 320 -27.98 -13.33 -47.73
N GLU A 321 -26.71 -13.74 -47.64
CA GLU A 321 -26.15 -14.83 -48.45
C GLU A 321 -26.96 -16.13 -48.27
N LEU A 322 -27.32 -16.45 -47.02
CA LEU A 322 -28.08 -17.65 -46.68
C LEU A 322 -29.50 -17.63 -47.28
N LEU A 323 -30.13 -16.45 -47.36
CA LEU A 323 -31.46 -16.24 -47.95
C LEU A 323 -31.46 -16.38 -49.48
N LEU A 324 -30.36 -16.04 -50.16
CA LEU A 324 -30.22 -16.10 -51.62
C LEU A 324 -30.11 -17.53 -52.19
N PHE A 325 -30.62 -18.54 -51.48
CA PHE A 325 -30.46 -19.97 -51.78
C PHE A 325 -30.81 -20.38 -53.22
N GLU A 326 -29.95 -21.22 -53.82
CA GLU A 326 -29.87 -21.52 -55.25
C GLU A 326 -30.60 -22.82 -55.67
N GLY A 327 -31.65 -23.25 -54.94
CA GLY A 327 -32.41 -24.46 -55.31
C GLY A 327 -33.77 -24.62 -54.61
N ASN A 328 -34.51 -25.67 -55.00
CA ASN A 328 -35.77 -26.14 -54.38
C ASN A 328 -35.53 -26.77 -52.98
N GLY A 329 -34.82 -26.06 -52.10
CA GLY A 329 -34.57 -26.48 -50.74
C GLY A 329 -35.86 -26.48 -49.94
N LYS A 330 -36.14 -27.58 -49.24
CA LYS A 330 -37.29 -27.77 -48.34
C LYS A 330 -37.57 -26.48 -47.54
N PRO A 331 -38.85 -26.07 -47.38
CA PRO A 331 -39.23 -24.79 -46.75
C PRO A 331 -38.60 -24.57 -45.37
N GLY A 332 -38.31 -25.65 -44.63
CA GLY A 332 -37.68 -25.61 -43.31
C GLY A 332 -36.35 -24.85 -43.25
N ARG A 333 -35.51 -24.85 -44.30
CA ARG A 333 -34.21 -24.14 -44.25
C ARG A 333 -34.35 -22.63 -44.43
N ARG A 334 -35.33 -22.18 -45.22
CA ARG A 334 -35.70 -20.76 -45.34
C ARG A 334 -36.33 -20.25 -44.06
N ILE A 335 -37.21 -21.05 -43.45
CA ILE A 335 -37.81 -20.77 -42.14
C ILE A 335 -36.73 -20.65 -41.07
N LEU A 336 -35.77 -21.59 -41.02
CA LEU A 336 -34.64 -21.52 -40.07
C LEU A 336 -33.78 -20.28 -40.28
N SER A 337 -33.53 -19.88 -41.53
CA SER A 337 -32.75 -18.67 -41.85
C SER A 337 -33.49 -17.39 -41.46
N MET A 338 -34.81 -17.35 -41.66
CA MET A 338 -35.68 -16.26 -41.19
C MET A 338 -35.78 -16.21 -39.67
N MET A 339 -35.83 -17.37 -39.00
CA MET A 339 -35.78 -17.46 -37.53
C MET A 339 -34.44 -16.98 -36.97
N LEU A 340 -33.31 -17.32 -37.61
CA LEU A 340 -31.98 -16.81 -37.25
C LEU A 340 -31.87 -15.30 -37.46
N LEU A 341 -32.38 -14.78 -38.58
CA LEU A 341 -32.45 -13.34 -38.82
C LEU A 341 -33.33 -12.63 -37.78
N PHE A 342 -34.48 -13.21 -37.44
CA PHE A 342 -35.37 -12.70 -36.40
C PHE A 342 -34.71 -12.75 -35.02
N LEU A 343 -34.01 -13.84 -34.67
CA LEU A 343 -33.24 -14.00 -33.44
C LEU A 343 -32.16 -12.91 -33.31
N VAL A 344 -31.41 -12.63 -34.38
CA VAL A 344 -30.38 -11.58 -34.37
C VAL A 344 -30.99 -10.18 -34.19
N ILE A 345 -32.22 -9.94 -34.68
CA ILE A 345 -32.95 -8.68 -34.47
C ILE A 345 -33.52 -8.59 -33.04
N GLN A 346 -34.00 -9.70 -32.48
CA GLN A 346 -34.54 -9.77 -31.11
C GLN A 346 -33.43 -9.71 -30.04
N PHE A 347 -32.20 -10.12 -30.38
CA PHE A 347 -31.00 -9.96 -29.55
C PHE A 347 -30.32 -8.59 -29.75
N SER A 348 -31.08 -7.52 -30.06
CA SER A 348 -30.67 -6.20 -29.58
C SER A 348 -30.61 -6.27 -28.04
N PRO A 349 -29.51 -5.87 -27.39
CA PRO A 349 -29.30 -6.20 -25.99
C PRO A 349 -30.35 -5.53 -25.11
N VAL A 350 -31.31 -6.31 -24.61
CA VAL A 350 -32.08 -5.96 -23.40
C VAL A 350 -31.19 -6.32 -22.22
N PRO A 351 -30.65 -5.35 -21.46
CA PRO A 351 -29.71 -5.63 -20.39
C PRO A 351 -30.51 -5.91 -19.11
N ALA A 352 -31.03 -7.13 -18.93
CA ALA A 352 -31.80 -7.47 -17.72
C ALA A 352 -31.20 -8.61 -16.86
N GLN A 353 -30.14 -9.29 -17.32
CA GLN A 353 -29.49 -10.36 -16.53
C GLN A 353 -27.97 -10.20 -16.41
N ALA A 354 -27.41 -9.08 -16.89
CA ALA A 354 -25.97 -8.81 -16.89
C ALA A 354 -25.46 -8.06 -15.64
N PHE A 355 -26.27 -7.90 -14.59
CA PHE A 355 -25.92 -7.08 -13.42
C PHE A 355 -25.19 -7.88 -12.32
N VAL A 356 -25.74 -9.04 -11.92
CA VAL A 356 -25.18 -9.90 -10.85
C VAL A 356 -23.77 -10.40 -11.16
N PHE A 357 -23.54 -10.92 -12.38
CA PHE A 357 -22.21 -11.38 -12.80
C PHE A 357 -21.19 -10.27 -12.94
N ASN A 358 -21.62 -9.01 -13.07
CA ASN A 358 -20.74 -7.89 -13.32
C ASN A 358 -20.14 -7.34 -12.01
N ALA A 359 -20.92 -7.29 -10.93
CA ALA A 359 -20.42 -6.85 -9.62
C ALA A 359 -19.42 -7.84 -9.01
N VAL A 360 -19.77 -9.14 -8.97
CA VAL A 360 -18.86 -10.18 -8.46
C VAL A 360 -17.56 -10.24 -9.29
N LYS A 361 -17.66 -10.19 -10.62
CA LYS A 361 -16.48 -10.18 -11.50
C LYS A 361 -15.58 -8.97 -11.26
N LYS A 362 -16.16 -7.77 -11.12
CA LYS A 362 -15.40 -6.55 -10.79
C LYS A 362 -14.73 -6.67 -9.42
N GLY A 363 -15.43 -7.24 -8.43
CA GLY A 363 -14.87 -7.52 -7.12
C GLY A 363 -13.64 -8.43 -7.19
N ILE A 364 -13.72 -9.52 -7.97
CA ILE A 364 -12.60 -10.45 -8.20
C ILE A 364 -11.44 -9.76 -8.92
N GLU A 365 -11.71 -9.00 -9.98
CA GLU A 365 -10.68 -8.27 -10.74
C GLU A 365 -9.97 -7.24 -9.85
N ALA A 366 -10.72 -6.48 -9.05
CA ALA A 366 -10.17 -5.54 -8.08
C ALA A 366 -9.35 -6.25 -7.00
N TYR A 367 -9.82 -7.40 -6.50
CA TYR A 367 -9.08 -8.19 -5.51
C TYR A 367 -7.74 -8.67 -6.08
N GLN A 368 -7.75 -9.20 -7.31
CA GLN A 368 -6.53 -9.65 -8.00
C GLN A 368 -5.56 -8.49 -8.27
N ALA A 369 -6.09 -7.30 -8.54
CA ALA A 369 -5.32 -6.06 -8.67
C ALA A 369 -4.89 -5.44 -7.33
N GLN A 370 -5.08 -6.14 -6.20
CA GLN A 370 -4.77 -5.68 -4.83
C GLN A 370 -5.54 -4.41 -4.39
N GLN A 371 -6.63 -4.08 -5.07
CA GLN A 371 -7.52 -2.97 -4.73
C GLN A 371 -8.61 -3.45 -3.77
N PHE A 372 -8.21 -3.84 -2.55
CA PHE A 372 -9.09 -4.55 -1.61
C PHE A 372 -10.31 -3.74 -1.17
N GLU A 373 -10.17 -2.44 -0.96
CA GLU A 373 -11.29 -1.54 -0.66
C GLU A 373 -12.32 -1.52 -1.80
N GLN A 374 -11.86 -1.47 -3.05
CA GLN A 374 -12.75 -1.51 -4.21
C GLN A 374 -13.40 -2.89 -4.37
N ALA A 375 -12.62 -3.96 -4.17
CA ALA A 375 -13.11 -5.33 -4.22
C ALA A 375 -14.24 -5.56 -3.21
N LYS A 376 -14.02 -5.15 -1.95
CA LYS A 376 -15.02 -5.17 -0.87
C LYS A 376 -16.30 -4.45 -1.31
N ASN A 377 -16.19 -3.22 -1.79
CA ASN A 377 -17.34 -2.42 -2.20
C ASN A 377 -18.11 -3.05 -3.37
N ASP A 378 -17.43 -3.66 -4.33
CA ASP A 378 -18.07 -4.35 -5.45
C ASP A 378 -18.71 -5.68 -5.03
N PHE A 379 -18.15 -6.40 -4.04
CA PHE A 379 -18.80 -7.56 -3.42
C PHE A 379 -20.01 -7.18 -2.57
N ILE A 380 -19.96 -6.07 -1.81
CA ILE A 380 -21.12 -5.54 -1.08
C ILE A 380 -22.25 -5.16 -2.06
N LYS A 381 -21.93 -4.58 -3.22
CA LYS A 381 -22.95 -4.37 -4.27
C LYS A 381 -23.56 -5.67 -4.77
N ALA A 382 -22.75 -6.72 -4.94
CA ALA A 382 -23.27 -8.03 -5.32
C ALA A 382 -24.17 -8.64 -4.24
N GLN A 383 -23.88 -8.39 -2.95
CA GLN A 383 -24.71 -8.81 -1.83
C GLN A 383 -26.09 -8.14 -1.84
N LEU A 384 -26.21 -6.90 -2.31
CA LEU A 384 -27.52 -6.23 -2.42
C LEU A 384 -28.47 -6.96 -3.38
N ASP A 385 -27.93 -7.62 -4.40
CA ASP A 385 -28.70 -8.36 -5.39
C ASP A 385 -29.01 -9.80 -4.95
N ASP A 386 -28.12 -10.43 -4.18
CA ASP A 386 -28.27 -11.80 -3.65
C ASP A 386 -27.85 -11.87 -2.17
N PRO A 387 -28.71 -11.41 -1.24
CA PRO A 387 -28.35 -11.22 0.17
C PRO A 387 -28.08 -12.50 0.94
N ASP A 388 -28.57 -13.66 0.47
CA ASP A 388 -28.48 -14.92 1.21
C ASP A 388 -27.34 -15.82 0.73
N ASN A 389 -26.51 -15.35 -0.23
CA ASN A 389 -25.47 -16.16 -0.85
C ASN A 389 -24.20 -16.24 0.01
N PRO A 390 -23.88 -17.40 0.62
CA PRO A 390 -22.74 -17.54 1.52
C PRO A 390 -21.39 -17.30 0.86
N LYS A 391 -21.29 -17.48 -0.46
CA LYS A 391 -20.06 -17.25 -1.22
C LYS A 391 -19.73 -15.76 -1.32
N ILE A 392 -20.74 -14.90 -1.46
CA ILE A 392 -20.54 -13.45 -1.49
C ILE A 392 -20.04 -12.97 -0.12
N TYR A 393 -20.60 -13.49 0.97
CA TYR A 393 -20.09 -13.21 2.31
C TYR A 393 -18.64 -13.64 2.48
N TYR A 394 -18.26 -14.82 1.97
CA TYR A 394 -16.88 -15.25 1.99
C TYR A 394 -15.98 -14.30 1.20
N ASP A 395 -16.37 -13.90 -0.01
CA ASP A 395 -15.61 -12.96 -0.84
C ASP A 395 -15.47 -11.57 -0.17
N ILE A 396 -16.55 -11.04 0.44
CA ILE A 396 -16.50 -9.80 1.27
C ILE A 396 -15.51 -9.98 2.42
N GLY A 397 -15.60 -11.09 3.16
CA GLY A 397 -14.74 -11.36 4.30
C GLY A 397 -13.27 -11.41 3.93
N THR A 398 -12.96 -12.00 2.77
CA THR A 398 -11.59 -12.10 2.28
C THR A 398 -11.02 -10.75 1.85
N ALA A 399 -11.83 -9.91 1.19
CA ALA A 399 -11.45 -8.55 0.81
C ALA A 399 -11.24 -7.67 2.04
N ALA A 400 -12.18 -7.72 3.00
CA ALA A 400 -12.11 -7.00 4.26
C ALA A 400 -10.89 -7.40 5.10
N TYR A 401 -10.58 -8.71 5.18
CA TYR A 401 -9.39 -9.21 5.88
C TYR A 401 -8.10 -8.63 5.28
N LYS A 402 -7.98 -8.62 3.94
CA LYS A 402 -6.81 -8.03 3.26
C LYS A 402 -6.74 -6.51 3.41
N ASN A 403 -7.88 -5.86 3.57
CA ASN A 403 -7.98 -4.44 3.87
C ASN A 403 -7.85 -4.11 5.36
N GLN A 404 -7.52 -5.08 6.22
CA GLN A 404 -7.38 -4.94 7.68
C GLN A 404 -8.66 -4.53 8.42
N GLU A 405 -9.83 -4.66 7.79
CA GLU A 405 -11.15 -4.47 8.41
C GLU A 405 -11.60 -5.77 9.08
N TYR A 406 -10.92 -6.15 10.16
CA TYR A 406 -11.11 -7.47 10.79
C TYR A 406 -12.51 -7.66 11.38
N ASP A 407 -13.18 -6.61 11.86
CA ASP A 407 -14.57 -6.70 12.34
C ASP A 407 -15.57 -7.09 11.24
N LEU A 408 -15.43 -6.49 10.06
CA LEU A 408 -16.27 -6.83 8.91
C LEU A 408 -15.91 -8.20 8.37
N ALA A 409 -14.61 -8.53 8.33
CA ALA A 409 -14.14 -9.84 7.91
C ALA A 409 -14.73 -10.95 8.79
N LEU A 410 -14.68 -10.77 10.12
CA LEU A 410 -15.20 -11.72 11.09
C LEU A 410 -16.69 -11.98 10.88
N LYS A 411 -17.51 -10.92 10.83
CA LYS A 411 -18.97 -11.03 10.61
C LYS A 411 -19.30 -11.71 9.28
N SER A 412 -18.51 -11.44 8.24
CA SER A 412 -18.72 -12.01 6.91
C SER A 412 -18.33 -13.48 6.87
N PHE A 413 -17.24 -13.87 7.53
CA PHE A 413 -16.85 -15.28 7.67
C PHE A 413 -17.84 -16.07 8.52
N GLU A 414 -18.37 -15.51 9.61
CA GLU A 414 -19.41 -16.16 10.42
C GLU A 414 -20.68 -16.44 9.59
N LYS A 415 -21.06 -15.53 8.69
CA LYS A 415 -22.17 -15.74 7.74
C LYS A 415 -21.82 -16.80 6.69
N ALA A 416 -20.62 -16.76 6.11
CA ALA A 416 -20.18 -17.76 5.14
C ALA A 416 -20.04 -19.17 5.73
N ALA A 417 -19.67 -19.28 7.01
CA ALA A 417 -19.54 -20.53 7.74
C ALA A 417 -20.88 -21.27 7.93
N GLN A 418 -22.01 -20.56 7.81
CA GLN A 418 -23.35 -21.14 7.84
C GLN A 418 -23.75 -21.80 6.51
N SER A 419 -22.87 -21.82 5.51
CA SER A 419 -23.12 -22.48 4.23
C SER A 419 -23.39 -23.98 4.39
N ASN A 420 -24.33 -24.50 3.59
CA ASN A 420 -24.55 -25.94 3.46
C ASN A 420 -23.43 -26.64 2.66
N ASP A 421 -22.54 -25.87 2.00
CA ASP A 421 -21.34 -26.39 1.33
C ASP A 421 -20.22 -26.61 2.37
N PRO A 422 -19.83 -27.87 2.67
CA PRO A 422 -18.82 -28.17 3.67
C PRO A 422 -17.45 -27.56 3.35
N GLU A 423 -17.07 -27.42 2.08
CA GLU A 423 -15.78 -26.87 1.69
C GLU A 423 -15.74 -25.35 1.93
N LEU A 424 -16.84 -24.66 1.61
CA LEU A 424 -16.97 -23.23 1.88
C LEU A 424 -17.04 -22.96 3.38
N ALA A 425 -17.83 -23.76 4.11
CA ALA A 425 -17.96 -23.64 5.56
C ALA A 425 -16.62 -23.86 6.27
N HIS A 426 -15.85 -24.87 5.85
CA HIS A 426 -14.49 -25.12 6.31
C HIS A 426 -13.57 -23.90 6.15
N LYS A 427 -13.49 -23.38 4.92
CA LYS A 427 -12.62 -22.24 4.60
C LYS A 427 -13.04 -20.98 5.34
N ALA A 428 -14.34 -20.77 5.53
CA ALA A 428 -14.87 -19.66 6.28
C ALA A 428 -14.52 -19.76 7.77
N LEU A 429 -14.71 -20.92 8.40
CA LEU A 429 -14.33 -21.17 9.81
C LEU A 429 -12.82 -21.03 10.03
N TYR A 430 -12.01 -21.56 9.13
CA TYR A 430 -10.56 -21.40 9.18
C TYR A 430 -10.14 -19.92 9.09
N ASN A 431 -10.74 -19.17 8.16
CA ASN A 431 -10.48 -17.73 8.02
C ASN A 431 -11.03 -16.92 9.20
N GLN A 432 -12.11 -17.37 9.83
CA GLN A 432 -12.64 -16.80 11.07
C GLN A 432 -11.61 -16.90 12.20
N ALA A 433 -11.00 -18.07 12.39
CA ALA A 433 -9.94 -18.30 13.38
C ALA A 433 -8.72 -17.40 13.11
N ASN A 434 -8.28 -17.30 11.84
CA ASN A 434 -7.24 -16.37 11.41
C ASN A 434 -7.58 -14.91 11.75
N THR A 435 -8.84 -14.52 11.55
CA THR A 435 -9.32 -13.15 11.82
C THR A 435 -9.30 -12.85 13.32
N ARG A 436 -9.80 -13.77 14.16
CA ARG A 436 -9.77 -13.59 15.62
C ARG A 436 -8.36 -13.52 16.18
N TYR A 437 -7.42 -14.31 15.64
CA TYR A 437 -6.00 -14.18 15.96
C TYR A 437 -5.47 -12.78 15.63
N ARG A 438 -5.76 -12.24 14.44
CA ARG A 438 -5.33 -10.88 14.05
C ARG A 438 -5.93 -9.77 14.92
N MET A 439 -7.10 -10.02 15.51
CA MET A 439 -7.74 -9.11 16.47
C MET A 439 -7.16 -9.21 17.88
N GLY A 440 -6.25 -10.17 18.14
CA GLY A 440 -5.70 -10.44 19.48
C GLY A 440 -6.57 -11.33 20.36
N ASN A 441 -7.69 -11.85 19.83
CA ASN A 441 -8.64 -12.71 20.54
C ASN A 441 -8.17 -14.17 20.47
N LEU A 442 -7.09 -14.49 21.22
CA LEU A 442 -6.41 -15.78 21.14
C LEU A 442 -7.28 -16.96 21.60
N ASP A 443 -8.09 -16.75 22.64
CA ASP A 443 -8.99 -17.79 23.19
C ASP A 443 -10.05 -18.22 22.18
N GLU A 444 -10.68 -17.25 21.53
CA GLU A 444 -11.67 -17.52 20.51
C GLU A 444 -11.06 -18.07 19.22
N ALA A 445 -9.83 -17.67 18.88
CA ALA A 445 -9.10 -18.23 17.74
C ALA A 445 -8.77 -19.72 17.97
N ILE A 446 -8.34 -20.10 19.17
CA ILE A 446 -8.12 -21.50 19.57
C ILE A 446 -9.40 -22.31 19.41
N LYS A 447 -10.52 -21.82 19.96
CA LYS A 447 -11.83 -22.49 19.85
C LYS A 447 -12.26 -22.68 18.40
N ASP A 448 -12.04 -21.68 17.54
CA ASP A 448 -12.42 -21.78 16.13
C ASP A 448 -11.53 -22.78 15.38
N TYR A 449 -10.22 -22.84 15.64
CA TYR A 449 -9.36 -23.87 15.07
C TYR A 449 -9.70 -25.28 15.56
N GLU A 450 -10.07 -25.43 16.83
CA GLU A 450 -10.55 -26.71 17.36
C GLU A 450 -11.82 -27.16 16.62
N LYS A 451 -12.78 -26.26 16.38
CA LYS A 451 -13.98 -26.56 15.56
C LYS A 451 -13.64 -26.93 14.12
N VAL A 452 -12.64 -26.27 13.51
CA VAL A 452 -12.16 -26.64 12.17
C VAL A 452 -11.67 -28.09 12.18
N LEU A 453 -10.86 -28.47 13.18
CA LEU A 453 -10.30 -29.81 13.30
C LEU A 453 -11.33 -30.88 13.72
N GLU A 454 -12.40 -30.51 14.43
CA GLU A 454 -13.53 -31.40 14.69
C GLU A 454 -14.21 -31.82 13.38
N SER A 455 -14.40 -30.87 12.45
CA SER A 455 -15.06 -31.12 11.17
C SER A 455 -14.09 -31.66 10.10
N PHE A 456 -12.81 -31.27 10.17
CA PHE A 456 -11.74 -31.62 9.22
C PHE A 456 -10.47 -32.06 9.95
N PRO A 457 -10.43 -33.26 10.54
CA PRO A 457 -9.30 -33.73 11.36
C PRO A 457 -7.96 -33.86 10.61
N GLY A 458 -8.01 -33.85 9.27
CA GLY A 458 -6.85 -33.93 8.39
C GLY A 458 -6.27 -32.58 7.97
N ASP A 459 -6.84 -31.45 8.39
CA ASP A 459 -6.28 -30.13 8.04
C ASP A 459 -5.00 -29.86 8.84
N GLN A 460 -3.87 -30.06 8.16
CA GLN A 460 -2.54 -29.87 8.72
C GLN A 460 -2.25 -28.39 9.02
N LEU A 461 -2.76 -27.46 8.20
CA LEU A 461 -2.56 -26.02 8.41
C LEU A 461 -3.33 -25.55 9.65
N ALA A 462 -4.53 -26.09 9.88
CA ALA A 462 -5.31 -25.76 11.07
C ALA A 462 -4.65 -26.27 12.36
N LYS A 463 -3.99 -27.44 12.31
CA LYS A 463 -3.20 -27.97 13.45
C LYS A 463 -1.99 -27.09 13.75
N GLU A 464 -1.20 -26.75 12.73
CA GLU A 464 -0.01 -25.92 12.87
C GLU A 464 -0.39 -24.53 13.40
N ASN A 465 -1.45 -23.92 12.88
CA ASN A 465 -1.93 -22.64 13.37
C ASN A 465 -2.48 -22.72 14.80
N LEU A 466 -3.20 -23.79 15.16
CA LEU A 466 -3.70 -24.00 16.52
C LEU A 466 -2.55 -24.07 17.52
N GLU A 467 -1.52 -24.88 17.23
CA GLU A 467 -0.32 -25.00 18.06
C GLU A 467 0.39 -23.65 18.18
N PHE A 468 0.52 -22.93 17.07
CA PHE A 468 1.11 -21.60 17.06
C PHE A 468 0.35 -20.61 17.95
N VAL A 469 -0.98 -20.53 17.83
CA VAL A 469 -1.80 -19.63 18.66
C VAL A 469 -1.72 -20.02 20.14
N LYS A 470 -1.69 -21.32 20.47
CA LYS A 470 -1.49 -21.79 21.85
C LYS A 470 -0.15 -21.33 22.43
N GLN A 471 0.94 -21.43 21.66
CA GLN A 471 2.26 -20.94 22.09
C GLN A 471 2.28 -19.42 22.29
N GLN A 472 1.62 -18.65 21.43
CA GLN A 472 1.53 -17.20 21.59
C GLN A 472 0.76 -16.82 22.86
N LYS A 473 -0.32 -17.54 23.16
CA LYS A 473 -1.08 -17.34 24.39
C LYS A 473 -0.24 -17.63 25.64
N GLU A 474 0.49 -18.73 25.65
CA GLU A 474 1.37 -19.09 26.78
C GLU A 474 2.46 -18.04 27.01
N LYS A 475 3.07 -17.51 25.94
CA LYS A 475 4.02 -16.39 26.05
C LYS A 475 3.40 -15.13 26.63
N GLN A 476 2.17 -14.81 26.24
CA GLN A 476 1.44 -13.65 26.76
C GLN A 476 1.14 -13.80 28.26
N GLU A 477 0.77 -15.00 28.70
CA GLU A 477 0.54 -15.31 30.11
C GLU A 477 1.83 -15.23 30.94
N GLN A 478 2.96 -15.73 30.41
CA GLN A 478 4.27 -15.62 31.06
C GLN A 478 4.71 -14.15 31.22
N GLN A 479 4.56 -13.32 30.18
CA GLN A 479 4.86 -11.89 30.26
C GLN A 479 4.00 -11.15 31.28
N GLN A 480 2.71 -11.52 31.41
CA GLN A 480 1.83 -10.94 32.44
C GLN A 480 2.25 -11.37 33.85
N GLN A 481 2.69 -12.61 34.05
CA GLN A 481 3.20 -13.08 35.34
C GLN A 481 4.52 -12.38 35.72
N GLU A 482 5.42 -12.17 34.77
CA GLU A 482 6.67 -11.41 35.00
C GLU A 482 6.41 -9.95 35.36
N GLN A 483 5.44 -9.30 34.69
CA GLN A 483 5.02 -7.93 35.04
C GLN A 483 4.42 -7.85 36.44
N GLN A 484 3.58 -8.82 36.83
CA GLN A 484 3.01 -8.88 38.19
C GLN A 484 4.09 -9.13 39.27
N GLN A 485 5.10 -9.94 38.98
CA GLN A 485 6.23 -10.15 39.89
C GLN A 485 7.08 -8.89 40.05
N GLN A 486 7.39 -8.17 38.96
CA GLN A 486 8.14 -6.91 39.04
C GLN A 486 7.37 -5.82 39.81
N GLN A 487 6.05 -5.77 39.67
CA GLN A 487 5.19 -4.84 40.41
C GLN A 487 5.14 -5.19 41.91
N SER A 488 5.11 -6.49 42.23
CA SER A 488 5.16 -6.98 43.61
C SER A 488 6.51 -6.71 44.29
N SER A 489 7.61 -6.85 43.57
CA SER A 489 8.96 -6.52 44.07
C SER A 489 9.13 -5.02 44.30
N SER A 490 8.55 -4.19 43.43
CA SER A 490 8.57 -2.73 43.56
C SER A 490 7.80 -2.24 44.79
N ASP A 491 6.62 -2.83 45.07
CA ASP A 491 5.85 -2.54 46.29
C ASP A 491 6.58 -2.98 47.58
N GLN A 492 7.38 -4.06 47.49
CA GLN A 492 8.16 -4.56 48.62
C GLN A 492 9.39 -3.68 48.91
N ASP A 493 10.03 -3.13 47.87
CA ASP A 493 11.10 -2.15 48.01
C ASP A 493 10.60 -0.79 48.53
N GLN A 494 9.39 -0.39 48.16
CA GLN A 494 8.75 0.82 48.68
C GLN A 494 8.39 0.66 50.17
N LYS A 495 7.89 -0.51 50.59
CA LYS A 495 7.69 -0.85 52.02
C LYS A 495 9.00 -0.90 52.81
N ASN A 496 10.07 -1.42 52.23
CA ASN A 496 11.39 -1.42 52.86
C ASN A 496 11.98 -0.01 52.98
N GLN A 497 11.75 0.89 52.01
CA GLN A 497 12.15 2.30 52.11
C GLN A 497 11.35 3.05 53.17
N ASP A 498 10.05 2.78 53.33
CA ASP A 498 9.23 3.40 54.38
C ASP A 498 9.59 2.87 55.78
N GLN A 499 9.92 1.59 55.93
CA GLN A 499 10.49 1.05 57.18
C GLN A 499 11.87 1.65 57.49
N SER A 500 12.69 1.89 56.46
CA SER A 500 13.99 2.55 56.61
C SER A 500 13.87 4.02 57.04
N ARG A 501 12.79 4.70 56.62
CA ARG A 501 12.45 6.06 57.06
C ARG A 501 11.93 6.09 58.50
N MET A 502 11.09 5.13 58.89
CA MET A 502 10.65 4.97 60.29
C MET A 502 11.82 4.68 61.24
N ASN A 503 12.78 3.83 60.85
CA ASN A 503 13.92 3.49 61.70
C ASN A 503 14.96 4.63 61.83
N ARG A 504 14.96 5.60 60.90
CA ARG A 504 15.77 6.83 61.03
C ARG A 504 15.12 7.89 61.91
N GLN A 505 13.81 7.81 62.11
CA GLN A 505 13.07 8.75 62.96
C GLN A 505 13.18 8.36 64.46
N ASP A 506 13.42 7.07 64.76
CA ASP A 506 13.54 6.54 66.13
C ASP A 506 14.95 6.70 66.76
N GLN A 507 15.94 7.22 66.01
CA GLN A 507 17.27 7.59 66.54
C GLN A 507 17.46 9.12 66.71
N GLY A 508 16.41 9.92 66.49
CA GLY A 508 16.46 11.37 66.58
C GLY A 508 15.96 11.99 67.90
N GLU A 509 15.20 11.27 68.73
CA GLU A 509 14.55 11.86 69.91
C GLU A 509 15.18 11.37 71.22
N SER A 510 16.34 11.94 71.53
CA SER A 510 16.80 12.12 72.90
C SER A 510 17.24 13.55 73.10
N LYS A 511 16.27 14.47 73.13
CA LYS A 511 16.28 15.76 73.85
C LYS A 511 15.05 16.60 73.49
N LYS A 512 14.03 16.57 74.35
CA LYS A 512 13.49 17.73 75.10
C LYS A 512 12.03 17.48 75.47
N ASP A 513 11.84 17.12 76.74
CA ASP A 513 10.68 17.54 77.50
C ASP A 513 10.63 19.07 77.57
N SER A 514 9.47 19.67 77.30
CA SER A 514 8.69 20.36 78.34
C SER A 514 7.61 21.28 77.75
N LYS A 515 6.39 21.06 78.26
CA LYS A 515 5.22 21.96 78.42
C LYS A 515 4.06 21.89 77.41
N ASN A 516 2.96 21.29 77.93
CA ASN A 516 1.58 21.78 78.06
C ASN A 516 0.81 22.18 76.78
N SER A 517 -0.49 21.92 76.62
CA SER A 517 -1.53 21.23 77.41
C SER A 517 -2.82 21.25 76.56
N GLU A 518 -3.63 20.19 76.68
CA GLU A 518 -5.10 20.09 76.46
C GLU A 518 -5.68 20.51 75.09
N GLN A 519 -6.13 19.58 74.23
CA GLN A 519 -7.38 18.79 74.27
C GLN A 519 -8.62 19.61 73.86
N ASP A 520 -9.15 19.36 72.66
CA ASP A 520 -10.59 19.10 72.52
C ASP A 520 -10.97 18.26 71.28
N GLN A 521 -12.09 17.56 71.47
CA GLN A 521 -12.71 16.41 70.79
C GLN A 521 -13.14 16.64 69.32
N GLN A 522 -12.99 15.70 68.38
CA GLN A 522 -13.64 14.38 68.15
C GLN A 522 -14.92 14.46 67.30
N THR A 523 -15.11 13.39 66.49
CA THR A 523 -16.24 13.00 65.61
C THR A 523 -16.15 13.49 64.15
N GLY A 524 -16.35 12.68 63.11
CA GLY A 524 -16.67 11.25 63.01
C GLY A 524 -17.25 10.94 61.62
N LYS A 525 -16.70 9.90 60.99
CA LYS A 525 -17.29 8.97 59.99
C LYS A 525 -17.79 9.44 58.60
N GLU A 526 -17.13 8.83 57.61
CA GLU A 526 -17.65 8.02 56.48
C GLU A 526 -18.81 8.55 55.63
N ASN A 527 -18.59 8.63 54.31
CA ASN A 527 -19.51 8.00 53.35
C ASN A 527 -18.89 7.75 51.97
N HIS A 528 -19.21 6.57 51.47
CA HIS A 528 -19.16 6.12 50.08
C HIS A 528 -20.53 6.41 49.45
N SER A 529 -20.60 6.92 48.22
CA SER A 529 -21.51 6.38 47.18
C SER A 529 -21.41 7.14 45.86
N SER A 530 -21.49 6.33 44.81
CA SER A 530 -21.61 6.62 43.39
C SER A 530 -23.04 7.05 42.99
N SER A 531 -23.16 7.75 41.86
CA SER A 531 -23.99 7.41 40.67
C SER A 531 -24.56 8.64 39.96
N GLU A 532 -24.68 8.47 38.64
CA GLU A 532 -25.02 9.38 37.55
C GLU A 532 -26.40 10.08 37.65
N ASN A 533 -26.55 11.28 37.06
CA ASN A 533 -27.37 11.47 35.84
C ASN A 533 -27.27 12.89 35.21
N ARG A 534 -27.57 12.92 33.91
CA ARG A 534 -27.89 13.99 32.92
C ARG A 534 -28.33 15.36 33.48
N GLU A 535 -28.11 16.51 32.81
CA GLU A 535 -28.58 16.86 31.46
C GLU A 535 -28.08 18.26 31.01
N GLN A 536 -27.93 18.43 29.69
CA GLN A 536 -27.95 19.64 28.82
C GLN A 536 -27.90 21.06 29.45
N ASN A 537 -27.08 21.99 28.92
CA ASN A 537 -27.33 22.80 27.71
C ASN A 537 -26.45 24.08 27.64
N HIS A 538 -26.27 24.57 26.41
CA HIS A 538 -25.95 25.94 25.96
C HIS A 538 -24.54 26.57 26.10
N THR A 539 -23.90 26.62 24.92
CA THR A 539 -23.44 27.80 24.15
C THR A 539 -23.29 29.14 24.90
N SER A 540 -22.13 29.79 24.72
CA SER A 540 -22.03 31.23 24.40
C SER A 540 -20.64 31.61 23.90
N GLN A 541 -20.61 32.18 22.68
CA GLN A 541 -19.53 32.98 22.12
C GLN A 541 -19.20 34.19 23.02
N LYS A 542 -17.94 34.63 23.00
CA LYS A 542 -17.67 36.08 22.93
C LYS A 542 -16.30 36.40 22.31
N ASN A 543 -16.39 37.21 21.26
CA ASN A 543 -15.34 37.95 20.58
C ASN A 543 -14.40 38.71 21.53
N LYS A 544 -13.17 38.96 21.04
CA LYS A 544 -12.63 40.32 21.00
C LYS A 544 -11.63 40.52 19.86
N ASP A 545 -11.82 41.64 19.20
CA ASP A 545 -11.15 42.17 18.04
C ASP A 545 -9.70 42.65 18.28
N GLN A 546 -9.06 42.96 17.14
CA GLN A 546 -8.26 44.18 16.84
C GLN A 546 -6.72 44.08 16.66
N GLN A 547 -6.34 43.92 15.38
CA GLN A 547 -5.77 44.97 14.49
C GLN A 547 -4.38 45.58 14.77
N SER A 548 -3.42 45.34 13.85
CA SER A 548 -2.45 46.28 13.21
C SER A 548 -1.38 45.42 12.48
N LYS A 549 -1.00 45.54 11.18
CA LYS A 549 -0.61 46.58 10.20
C LYS A 549 0.91 46.55 9.91
N ASP A 550 1.23 46.81 8.63
CA ASP A 550 2.53 47.09 7.96
C ASP A 550 3.24 45.85 7.35
N GLN A 551 3.35 45.65 6.01
CA GLN A 551 4.12 46.38 4.94
C GLN A 551 5.63 46.42 5.27
N ASP A 552 6.61 46.05 4.42
CA ASP A 552 6.71 46.07 2.95
C ASP A 552 8.01 45.34 2.47
N ALA A 553 8.06 45.08 1.15
CA ALA A 553 9.25 45.06 0.26
C ALA A 553 10.31 43.91 0.25
N SER A 554 10.29 43.19 -0.89
CA SER A 554 11.42 42.57 -1.63
C SER A 554 12.39 43.65 -2.20
N PRO A 555 13.57 43.37 -2.85
CA PRO A 555 13.84 42.25 -3.78
C PRO A 555 15.31 41.72 -3.90
N GLY A 556 15.51 40.67 -4.71
CA GLY A 556 16.62 40.70 -5.70
C GLY A 556 17.61 39.53 -5.81
N ALA A 557 17.46 38.79 -6.92
CA ALA A 557 18.51 38.34 -7.87
C ALA A 557 19.47 37.15 -7.58
N ALA A 558 19.45 36.20 -8.52
CA ALA A 558 20.43 35.15 -8.85
C ALA A 558 21.71 35.75 -9.53
N PRO A 559 22.77 35.02 -10.02
CA PRO A 559 22.74 33.69 -10.69
C PRO A 559 24.00 32.74 -10.63
N LYS A 560 23.76 31.47 -11.03
CA LYS A 560 24.53 30.49 -11.88
C LYS A 560 26.07 30.33 -11.83
N GLU A 561 26.52 29.05 -11.82
CA GLU A 561 27.46 28.35 -12.76
C GLU A 561 27.61 26.86 -12.33
N GLN A 562 27.37 25.82 -13.17
CA GLN A 562 28.30 25.05 -14.06
C GLN A 562 29.52 24.45 -13.32
N GLU A 563 29.90 23.16 -13.34
CA GLU A 563 30.11 22.20 -14.45
C GLU A 563 30.54 20.78 -13.93
N LYS A 564 30.37 19.74 -14.78
CA LYS A 564 31.14 18.47 -14.99
C LYS A 564 31.27 17.41 -13.87
N GLN A 565 30.86 16.14 -14.04
CA GLN A 565 31.31 15.01 -14.91
C GLN A 565 32.70 14.39 -14.59
N GLY A 566 32.69 13.08 -14.33
CA GLY A 566 33.82 12.13 -14.33
C GLY A 566 33.65 11.05 -13.25
N SER A 567 32.99 9.89 -13.46
CA SER A 567 33.39 8.66 -14.18
C SER A 567 34.76 8.10 -13.81
N GLY A 568 34.77 6.90 -13.21
CA GLY A 568 35.97 6.09 -12.97
C GLY A 568 35.65 4.78 -12.25
N GLU A 569 35.37 3.74 -13.04
CA GLU A 569 35.32 2.32 -12.64
C GLU A 569 36.70 1.83 -12.14
N ASN A 570 36.72 0.88 -11.21
CA ASN A 570 37.43 -0.38 -11.47
C ASN A 570 37.08 -1.49 -10.47
N GLN A 571 36.92 -2.68 -11.06
CA GLN A 571 36.75 -3.99 -10.44
C GLN A 571 38.09 -4.49 -9.87
N ASP A 572 38.04 -5.29 -8.81
CA ASP A 572 38.13 -6.76 -8.89
C ASP A 572 38.95 -7.42 -7.76
N ASN A 573 38.46 -8.62 -7.40
CA ASN A 573 39.13 -9.76 -6.75
C ASN A 573 39.47 -9.77 -5.24
N THR A 574 38.57 -10.47 -4.52
CA THR A 574 38.81 -11.69 -3.72
C THR A 574 40.23 -12.23 -3.62
N THR A 575 40.67 -12.60 -2.40
CA THR A 575 40.92 -13.99 -1.92
C THR A 575 41.38 -13.97 -0.46
N GLU A 576 40.71 -14.73 0.42
CA GLU A 576 41.11 -15.02 1.81
C GLU A 576 42.29 -16.00 1.89
N PRO A 577 43.01 -16.02 3.03
CA PRO A 577 43.17 -17.30 3.74
C PRO A 577 42.94 -17.21 5.26
N GLN A 578 42.45 -18.32 5.80
CA GLN A 578 42.07 -18.59 7.20
C GLN A 578 43.25 -19.14 8.07
N PRO A 579 43.09 -19.37 9.41
CA PRO A 579 44.01 -18.83 10.42
C PRO A 579 44.69 -19.88 11.34
N GLN A 580 45.59 -19.41 12.22
CA GLN A 580 46.15 -20.15 13.36
C GLN A 580 45.58 -19.67 14.71
N LYS A 581 45.34 -20.62 15.63
CA LYS A 581 44.81 -20.49 17.01
C LYS A 581 45.94 -20.43 18.05
N ASP A 582 45.71 -19.67 19.13
CA ASP A 582 46.08 -19.94 20.54
C ASP A 582 45.12 -19.10 21.42
N ARG A 583 44.21 -19.66 22.23
CA ARG A 583 44.27 -20.35 23.54
C ARG A 583 43.96 -19.43 24.74
N ASN A 584 42.99 -19.91 25.53
CA ASN A 584 42.40 -19.42 26.80
C ASN A 584 41.41 -18.24 26.73
N ASP A 585 40.11 -18.54 26.80
CA ASP A 585 39.42 -18.45 28.10
C ASP A 585 38.07 -19.19 28.12
N GLN A 586 37.92 -20.08 29.09
CA GLN A 586 36.85 -21.09 29.26
C GLN A 586 35.60 -20.55 29.99
N SER A 587 35.28 -19.27 29.86
CA SER A 587 34.11 -18.65 30.52
C SER A 587 33.01 -18.19 29.56
N ILE A 588 33.14 -18.45 28.25
CA ILE A 588 32.20 -17.98 27.21
C ILE A 588 31.32 -19.11 26.64
N GLU A 589 31.60 -20.38 26.94
CA GLU A 589 30.98 -21.52 26.24
C GLU A 589 29.57 -21.91 26.69
N THR A 590 29.09 -21.44 27.85
CA THR A 590 27.70 -21.67 28.29
C THR A 590 26.73 -20.57 27.84
N GLY A 591 27.20 -19.32 27.66
CA GLY A 591 26.38 -18.22 27.14
C GLY A 591 26.24 -18.22 25.61
N ARG A 592 27.33 -18.53 24.87
CA ARG A 592 27.30 -18.50 23.40
C ARG A 592 26.55 -19.67 22.75
N LYS A 593 26.37 -20.80 23.44
CA LYS A 593 25.53 -21.89 22.92
C LYS A 593 24.04 -21.57 23.09
N GLN A 594 23.63 -20.94 24.19
CA GLN A 594 22.24 -20.51 24.38
C GLN A 594 21.86 -19.33 23.49
N ASP A 595 22.76 -18.37 23.25
CA ASP A 595 22.47 -17.22 22.38
C ASP A 595 22.54 -17.58 20.89
N GLY A 596 23.40 -18.54 20.50
CA GLY A 596 23.50 -19.06 19.14
C GLY A 596 22.34 -19.99 18.77
N GLU A 597 21.92 -20.87 19.68
CA GLU A 597 20.75 -21.74 19.49
C GLU A 597 19.44 -20.93 19.56
N ASN A 598 19.32 -19.91 20.42
CA ASN A 598 18.16 -19.00 20.41
C ASN A 598 18.13 -18.10 19.18
N ALA A 599 19.27 -17.62 18.67
CA ALA A 599 19.29 -16.82 17.45
C ALA A 599 19.06 -17.65 16.18
N GLN A 600 19.53 -18.91 16.13
CA GLN A 600 19.20 -19.83 15.04
C GLN A 600 17.76 -20.34 15.15
N ALA A 601 17.24 -20.64 16.34
CA ALA A 601 15.84 -21.01 16.55
C ALA A 601 14.90 -19.82 16.32
N ALA A 602 15.27 -18.59 16.66
CA ALA A 602 14.50 -17.38 16.39
C ALA A 602 14.50 -17.01 14.91
N ARG A 603 15.61 -17.18 14.18
CA ARG A 603 15.68 -16.96 12.72
C ARG A 603 15.03 -18.09 11.93
N MET A 604 15.07 -19.32 12.44
CA MET A 604 14.38 -20.48 11.87
C MET A 604 12.87 -20.45 12.19
N ASN A 605 12.49 -19.89 13.35
CA ASN A 605 11.13 -19.49 13.68
C ASN A 605 10.69 -18.31 12.82
N GLU A 606 11.41 -17.19 12.67
CA GLU A 606 11.04 -16.07 11.78
C GLU A 606 10.85 -16.49 10.32
N ASN A 607 11.69 -17.43 9.83
CA ASN A 607 11.55 -17.99 8.48
C ASN A 607 10.45 -19.06 8.36
N MET A 608 9.99 -19.69 9.46
CA MET A 608 8.81 -20.57 9.50
C MET A 608 7.49 -19.83 9.85
N LEU A 609 7.57 -18.75 10.63
CA LEU A 609 6.51 -17.83 11.08
C LEU A 609 6.12 -16.82 10.01
N ASN A 610 6.80 -16.82 8.86
CA ASN A 610 6.40 -16.03 7.73
C ASN A 610 5.10 -16.61 7.14
N ARG A 611 4.01 -16.16 7.77
CA ARG A 611 2.58 -16.28 7.48
C ARG A 611 1.93 -17.49 8.13
N LEU A 612 0.90 -17.23 8.96
CA LEU A 612 -0.36 -17.98 8.83
C LEU A 612 -0.61 -18.08 7.32
N GLN A 613 -0.29 -19.23 6.70
CA GLN A 613 -0.08 -19.37 5.25
C GLN A 613 -1.34 -19.12 4.39
N ASP A 614 -2.40 -18.58 4.98
CA ASP A 614 -3.66 -18.33 4.33
C ASP A 614 -3.59 -17.15 3.35
N LYS A 615 -4.10 -17.41 2.14
CA LYS A 615 -4.52 -16.38 1.21
C LYS A 615 -6.04 -16.42 1.18
N PRO A 616 -6.72 -15.70 2.10
CA PRO A 616 -8.17 -15.68 2.19
C PRO A 616 -8.79 -15.59 0.79
N GLY A 617 -9.53 -16.62 0.40
CA GLY A 617 -10.36 -16.66 -0.81
C GLY A 617 -9.74 -16.73 -2.19
N GLN A 618 -8.43 -16.84 -2.34
CA GLN A 618 -7.84 -17.08 -3.68
C GLN A 618 -8.31 -18.40 -4.33
N ALA A 619 -8.68 -19.41 -3.55
CA ALA A 619 -9.13 -20.71 -4.05
C ALA A 619 -10.61 -20.74 -4.48
N LEU A 620 -11.44 -19.81 -3.97
CA LEU A 620 -12.89 -19.77 -4.25
C LEU A 620 -13.27 -18.68 -5.25
N MET A 621 -12.38 -17.71 -5.47
CA MET A 621 -12.50 -16.83 -6.62
C MET A 621 -12.44 -17.69 -7.89
N PRO A 622 -13.48 -17.64 -8.74
CA PRO A 622 -13.42 -18.34 -10.01
C PRO A 622 -12.16 -17.86 -10.73
N ARG A 623 -11.29 -18.81 -11.08
CA ARG A 623 -10.17 -18.52 -11.99
C ARG A 623 -10.80 -18.10 -13.30
N THR A 624 -11.01 -16.81 -13.46
CA THR A 624 -11.07 -16.19 -14.77
C THR A 624 -9.68 -16.39 -15.35
N ARG A 625 -9.44 -17.57 -15.94
CA ARG A 625 -8.29 -17.73 -16.81
C ARG A 625 -8.38 -16.53 -17.76
N PRO A 626 -7.34 -15.69 -17.91
CA PRO A 626 -7.26 -14.93 -19.14
C PRO A 626 -7.39 -16.01 -20.21
N GLN A 627 -8.49 -15.97 -20.96
CA GLN A 627 -8.64 -16.84 -22.10
C GLN A 627 -7.54 -16.40 -23.07
N HIS A 628 -6.35 -16.99 -22.91
CA HIS A 628 -5.49 -17.22 -24.05
C HIS A 628 -6.28 -18.18 -24.90
N ILE A 629 -7.04 -17.60 -25.82
CA ILE A 629 -7.63 -18.34 -26.94
C ILE A 629 -6.40 -18.82 -27.72
N LYS A 630 -5.95 -20.04 -27.42
CA LYS A 630 -5.16 -20.81 -28.39
C LYS A 630 -6.14 -21.08 -29.52
N ASN A 631 -5.98 -20.33 -30.60
CA ASN A 631 -6.69 -20.59 -31.84
C ASN A 631 -6.19 -21.94 -32.39
N ASP A 632 -6.90 -23.02 -32.06
CA ASP A 632 -6.88 -24.25 -32.88
C ASP A 632 -8.01 -24.15 -33.90
N TRP A 633 -7.88 -23.19 -34.83
CA TRP A 633 -8.37 -23.22 -36.21
C TRP A 633 -7.83 -22.01 -36.98
#